data_AF-A0A6C0B1J2-F1
#
_entry.id   AF-A0A6C0B1J2-F1
#
_cell.length_a   1.000
_cell.length_b   1.000
_cell.length_c   1.000
_cell.angle_alpha   90.00
_cell.angle_beta   90.00
_cell.angle_gamma   90.00
#
_symmetry.space_group_name_H-M   'P 1'
#
loop_
_entity.id
_entity.type
_entity.pdbx_description
1 polymer ?
#
loop_
_entity_poly.entity_id
_entity_poly.type
_entity_poly.pdbx_seq_one_letter_code
_entity_poly.pdbx_strand_id
1 'polypeptide(L)'
;MSETEVAKVQLREHLATLLVPRLAEGFWSVHDSAKQLCERNKQHDEILRTFQNMVTKIPDWSDNTLAEEVERVLKVSKCAYMDDLLMGVFLAYMKSFAALQYRGASSQVRVEFERPNVTKFIHELYKHSARKLWQVAYLFKTSGVPSEQQAKNRQEIEQVIYKTIDDVVRSFLPWEVIAKSYFSEPPAEDKPAPPPASKSVIFEDLPDEEESEEEENRPRSLSFIEKPEEEDDDKLSFTDLDEKMKPDEVKEVQIPEVDLMAELETKAEGDGLVLNL
;
A
#
# COMPACT_ATOMS: atom_id res chain seq x y z
N MET A 1 12.75 0.92 -3.51
CA MET A 1 11.51 0.18 -3.19
C MET A 1 11.34 -0.89 -4.26
N SER A 2 10.66 -2.01 -3.99
CA SER A 2 10.21 -2.91 -5.06
C SER A 2 9.08 -2.26 -5.85
N GLU A 3 8.91 -2.67 -7.10
CA GLU A 3 7.83 -2.19 -7.99
C GLU A 3 6.45 -2.44 -7.38
N THR A 4 6.29 -3.56 -6.66
CA THR A 4 5.09 -3.90 -5.88
C THR A 4 4.73 -2.86 -4.81
N GLU A 5 5.71 -2.36 -4.05
CA GLU A 5 5.48 -1.32 -3.05
C GLU A 5 5.14 0.03 -3.69
N VAL A 6 5.72 0.36 -4.85
CA VAL A 6 5.39 1.59 -5.59
C VAL A 6 3.95 1.56 -6.10
N ALA A 7 3.53 0.46 -6.74
CA ALA A 7 2.17 0.28 -7.24
C ALA A 7 1.13 0.33 -6.09
N LYS A 8 1.42 -0.34 -4.98
CA LYS A 8 0.62 -0.32 -3.74
C LYS A 8 0.45 1.10 -3.19
N VAL A 9 1.52 1.90 -3.13
CA VAL A 9 1.49 3.30 -2.67
C VAL A 9 0.64 4.17 -3.62
N GLN A 10 0.85 4.06 -4.93
CA GLN A 10 0.12 4.84 -5.95
C GLN A 10 -1.39 4.53 -5.97
N LEU A 11 -1.77 3.25 -5.95
CA LEU A 11 -3.18 2.83 -5.94
C LEU A 11 -3.89 3.28 -4.66
N ARG A 12 -3.22 3.20 -3.50
CA ARG A 12 -3.72 3.75 -2.22
C ARG A 12 -3.92 5.26 -2.30
N GLU A 13 -2.97 6.00 -2.86
CA GLU A 13 -3.04 7.47 -2.96
C GLU A 13 -4.13 7.94 -3.92
N HIS A 14 -4.36 7.21 -5.02
CA HIS A 14 -5.51 7.44 -5.91
C HIS A 14 -6.85 7.19 -5.19
N LEU A 15 -7.00 6.03 -4.53
CA LEU A 15 -8.18 5.72 -3.72
C LEU A 15 -8.44 6.77 -2.64
N ALA A 16 -7.38 7.24 -1.97
CA ALA A 16 -7.46 8.26 -0.94
C ALA A 16 -7.87 9.63 -1.49
N THR A 17 -7.31 10.05 -2.63
CA THR A 17 -7.67 11.31 -3.30
C THR A 17 -9.15 11.32 -3.69
N LEU A 18 -9.70 10.16 -4.08
CA LEU A 18 -11.12 10.01 -4.40
C LEU A 18 -12.04 9.97 -3.17
N LEU A 19 -11.64 9.29 -2.07
CA LEU A 19 -12.51 9.05 -0.91
C LEU A 19 -12.38 10.10 0.22
N VAL A 20 -11.16 10.50 0.59
CA VAL A 20 -10.90 11.38 1.75
C VAL A 20 -11.78 12.65 1.78
N PRO A 21 -11.83 13.49 0.72
CA PRO A 21 -12.66 14.70 0.75
C PRO A 21 -14.17 14.39 0.77
N ARG A 22 -14.60 13.25 0.20
CA ARG A 22 -16.02 12.84 0.24
C ARG A 22 -16.42 12.42 1.65
N LEU A 23 -15.55 11.71 2.37
CA LEU A 23 -15.79 11.36 3.77
C LEU A 23 -15.78 12.60 4.66
N ALA A 24 -14.85 13.53 4.42
CA ALA A 24 -14.78 14.80 5.14
C ALA A 24 -16.10 15.61 5.00
N GLU A 25 -16.69 15.67 3.80
CA GLU A 25 -18.02 16.26 3.59
C GLU A 25 -19.12 15.60 4.42
N GLY A 26 -19.10 14.27 4.57
CA GLY A 26 -20.06 13.56 5.43
C GLY A 26 -19.89 13.94 6.91
N PHE A 27 -18.66 14.03 7.42
CA PHE A 27 -18.42 14.54 8.77
C PHE A 27 -18.83 16.01 8.94
N TRP A 28 -18.65 16.86 7.92
CA TRP A 28 -19.17 18.23 7.94
C TRP A 28 -20.71 18.29 7.92
N SER A 29 -21.39 17.37 7.24
CA SER A 29 -22.85 17.21 7.28
C SER A 29 -23.35 16.81 8.68
N VAL A 30 -22.65 15.89 9.35
CA VAL A 30 -22.92 15.52 10.76
C VAL A 30 -22.70 16.72 11.69
N HIS A 31 -21.66 17.54 11.45
CA HIS A 31 -21.42 18.76 12.22
C HIS A 31 -22.50 19.84 12.01
N ASP A 32 -22.94 20.08 10.77
CA ASP A 32 -24.03 21.05 10.54
C ASP A 32 -25.36 20.56 11.11
N SER A 33 -25.64 19.26 11.03
CA SER A 33 -26.79 18.65 11.72
C SER A 33 -26.75 18.85 13.24
N ALA A 34 -25.57 18.72 13.86
CA ALA A 34 -25.37 19.02 15.27
C ALA A 34 -25.58 20.51 15.59
N LYS A 35 -25.06 21.41 14.74
CA LYS A 35 -25.26 22.86 14.84
C LYS A 35 -26.74 23.24 14.75
N GLN A 36 -27.48 22.72 13.77
CA GLN A 36 -28.93 22.94 13.63
C GLN A 36 -29.75 22.37 14.81
N LEU A 37 -29.28 21.31 15.49
CA LEU A 37 -29.91 20.79 16.70
C LEU A 37 -29.66 21.72 17.90
N CYS A 38 -28.42 22.17 18.09
CA CYS A 38 -28.06 23.14 19.12
C CYS A 38 -28.75 24.50 18.94
N GLU A 39 -28.91 24.99 17.71
CA GLU A 39 -29.62 26.23 17.40
C GLU A 39 -31.11 26.15 17.78
N ARG A 40 -31.79 25.03 17.44
CA ARG A 40 -33.18 24.78 17.88
C ARG A 40 -33.32 24.70 19.40
N ASN A 41 -32.33 24.11 20.08
CA ASN A 41 -32.32 23.97 21.54
C ASN A 41 -31.76 25.21 22.28
N LYS A 42 -31.27 26.24 21.57
CA LYS A 42 -30.58 27.42 22.12
C LYS A 42 -29.30 27.08 22.93
N GLN A 43 -28.62 25.99 22.57
CA GLN A 43 -27.44 25.44 23.24
C GLN A 43 -26.19 25.57 22.36
N HIS A 44 -25.83 26.80 21.99
CA HIS A 44 -24.77 27.08 21.01
C HIS A 44 -23.36 26.65 21.46
N ASP A 45 -23.10 26.58 22.77
CA ASP A 45 -21.79 26.16 23.30
C ASP A 45 -21.59 24.63 23.24
N GLU A 46 -22.68 23.86 23.22
CA GLU A 46 -22.67 22.38 23.25
C GLU A 46 -22.59 21.74 21.83
N ILE A 47 -22.39 22.53 20.77
CA ILE A 47 -22.31 22.03 19.37
C ILE A 47 -21.24 20.94 19.24
N LEU A 48 -20.06 21.16 19.81
CA LEU A 48 -18.92 20.25 19.73
C LEU A 48 -19.22 18.89 20.39
N ARG A 49 -19.84 18.92 21.57
CA ARG A 49 -20.27 17.72 22.30
C ARG A 49 -21.41 17.00 21.58
N THR A 50 -22.32 17.76 20.96
CA THR A 50 -23.43 17.21 20.16
C THR A 50 -22.90 16.51 18.90
N PHE A 51 -21.90 17.10 18.21
CA PHE A 51 -21.18 16.44 17.13
C PHE A 51 -20.51 15.14 17.59
N GLN A 52 -19.76 15.16 18.70
CA GLN A 52 -19.17 13.96 19.29
C GLN A 52 -20.23 12.87 19.60
N ASN A 53 -21.39 13.24 20.13
CA ASN A 53 -22.52 12.34 20.42
C ASN A 53 -23.27 11.83 19.16
N MET A 54 -23.02 12.40 17.99
CA MET A 54 -23.52 11.92 16.70
C MET A 54 -22.48 11.03 16.01
N VAL A 55 -21.19 11.40 16.08
CA VAL A 55 -20.06 10.61 15.57
C VAL A 55 -19.97 9.23 16.25
N THR A 56 -20.31 9.13 17.54
CA THR A 56 -20.38 7.82 18.23
C THR A 56 -21.46 6.87 17.71
N LYS A 57 -22.44 7.35 16.94
CA LYS A 57 -23.54 6.53 16.36
C LYS A 57 -23.26 6.03 14.95
N ILE A 58 -22.11 6.38 14.36
CA ILE A 58 -21.70 5.94 13.02
C ILE A 58 -21.53 4.40 12.91
N PRO A 59 -21.04 3.68 13.94
CA PRO A 59 -21.07 2.20 13.92
C PRO A 59 -22.48 1.62 13.81
N ASP A 60 -23.47 2.30 14.41
CA ASP A 60 -24.86 1.86 14.56
C ASP A 60 -25.80 2.45 13.49
N TRP A 61 -25.26 2.94 12.37
CA TRP A 61 -26.07 3.40 11.24
C TRP A 61 -26.92 2.27 10.65
N SER A 62 -28.16 2.59 10.29
CA SER A 62 -29.04 1.65 9.59
C SER A 62 -28.56 1.38 8.16
N ASP A 63 -28.86 0.20 7.62
CA ASP A 63 -28.47 -0.17 6.24
C ASP A 63 -28.95 0.85 5.20
N ASN A 64 -30.14 1.43 5.40
CA ASN A 64 -30.66 2.50 4.53
C ASN A 64 -29.80 3.76 4.60
N THR A 65 -29.46 4.23 5.81
CA THR A 65 -28.60 5.41 6.02
C THR A 65 -27.20 5.20 5.44
N LEU A 66 -26.66 3.99 5.59
CA LEU A 66 -25.38 3.63 5.02
C LEU A 66 -25.44 3.55 3.49
N ALA A 67 -26.52 3.00 2.91
CA ALA A 67 -26.71 2.93 1.47
C ALA A 67 -26.83 4.33 0.83
N GLU A 68 -27.64 5.22 1.42
CA GLU A 68 -27.77 6.63 0.99
C GLU A 68 -26.41 7.35 1.00
N GLU A 69 -25.62 7.18 2.07
CA GLU A 69 -24.33 7.82 2.23
C GLU A 69 -23.24 7.23 1.30
N VAL A 70 -23.25 5.91 1.07
CA VAL A 70 -22.37 5.27 0.08
C VAL A 70 -22.74 5.71 -1.34
N GLU A 71 -24.03 5.79 -1.66
CA GLU A 71 -24.50 6.29 -2.95
C GLU A 71 -24.08 7.76 -3.15
N ARG A 72 -24.13 8.60 -2.10
CA ARG A 72 -23.58 9.97 -2.11
C ARG A 72 -22.08 9.98 -2.39
N VAL A 73 -21.29 9.17 -1.69
CA VAL A 73 -19.83 9.09 -1.88
C VAL A 73 -19.49 8.65 -3.31
N LEU A 74 -20.20 7.66 -3.87
CA LEU A 74 -20.01 7.22 -5.25
C LEU A 74 -20.40 8.30 -6.28
N LYS A 75 -21.59 8.90 -6.14
CA LYS A 75 -22.07 9.99 -7.03
C LYS A 75 -21.14 11.20 -7.06
N VAL A 76 -20.61 11.60 -5.90
CA VAL A 76 -19.75 12.80 -5.79
C VAL A 76 -18.28 12.52 -6.13
N SER A 77 -17.76 11.31 -5.88
CA SER A 77 -16.42 10.90 -6.35
C SER A 77 -16.33 10.68 -7.86
N LYS A 78 -17.46 10.43 -8.54
CA LYS A 78 -17.57 10.22 -10.00
C LYS A 78 -16.72 9.05 -10.53
N CYS A 79 -16.29 8.14 -9.66
CA CYS A 79 -15.48 6.99 -10.04
C CYS A 79 -16.40 5.79 -10.35
N ALA A 80 -16.61 5.53 -11.64
CA ALA A 80 -17.43 4.40 -12.10
C ALA A 80 -16.79 3.01 -11.83
N TYR A 81 -15.48 2.98 -11.57
CA TYR A 81 -14.67 1.77 -11.36
C TYR A 81 -14.25 1.60 -9.89
N MET A 82 -15.02 2.14 -8.93
CA MET A 82 -14.62 2.16 -7.51
C MET A 82 -14.38 0.76 -6.93
N ASP A 83 -15.23 -0.22 -7.26
CA ASP A 83 -15.07 -1.62 -6.83
C ASP A 83 -13.77 -2.25 -7.37
N ASP A 84 -13.40 -1.95 -8.61
CA ASP A 84 -12.21 -2.53 -9.24
C ASP A 84 -10.93 -1.79 -8.86
N LEU A 85 -11.00 -0.49 -8.55
CA LEU A 85 -9.92 0.24 -7.88
C LEU A 85 -9.68 -0.31 -6.47
N LEU A 86 -10.74 -0.56 -5.71
CA LEU A 86 -10.65 -1.14 -4.37
C LEU A 86 -10.06 -2.56 -4.42
N MET A 87 -10.51 -3.39 -5.37
CA MET A 87 -9.89 -4.69 -5.66
C MET A 87 -8.40 -4.55 -6.03
N GLY A 88 -8.05 -3.60 -6.90
CA GLY A 88 -6.66 -3.32 -7.29
C GLY A 88 -5.77 -2.95 -6.11
N VAL A 89 -6.25 -2.12 -5.18
CA VAL A 89 -5.56 -1.81 -3.92
C VAL A 89 -5.34 -3.07 -3.09
N PHE A 90 -6.38 -3.88 -2.88
CA PHE A 90 -6.24 -5.13 -2.10
C PHE A 90 -5.28 -6.13 -2.75
N LEU A 91 -5.34 -6.31 -4.07
CA LEU A 91 -4.40 -7.15 -4.82
C LEU A 91 -2.95 -6.64 -4.71
N ALA A 92 -2.73 -5.32 -4.74
CA ALA A 92 -1.40 -4.74 -4.57
C ALA A 92 -0.85 -4.95 -3.14
N TYR A 93 -1.68 -4.75 -2.10
CA TYR A 93 -1.31 -5.09 -0.72
C TYR A 93 -1.00 -6.59 -0.58
N MET A 94 -1.86 -7.47 -1.10
CA MET A 94 -1.66 -8.93 -1.09
C MET A 94 -0.37 -9.36 -1.81
N LYS A 95 -0.06 -8.80 -2.99
CA LYS A 95 1.20 -9.05 -3.71
C LYS A 95 2.42 -8.59 -2.90
N SER A 96 2.34 -7.47 -2.18
CA SER A 96 3.40 -7.04 -1.27
C SER A 96 3.63 -8.01 -0.10
N PHE A 97 2.58 -8.61 0.48
CA PHE A 97 2.75 -9.62 1.52
C PHE A 97 3.27 -10.95 0.96
N ALA A 98 2.81 -11.36 -0.22
CA ALA A 98 3.32 -12.55 -0.91
C ALA A 98 4.82 -12.41 -1.25
N ALA A 99 5.26 -11.23 -1.73
CA ALA A 99 6.67 -10.96 -2.00
C ALA A 99 7.56 -10.99 -0.73
N LEU A 100 7.00 -10.73 0.45
CA LEU A 100 7.69 -10.88 1.73
C LEU A 100 7.71 -12.35 2.22
N GLN A 101 6.66 -13.11 1.91
CA GLN A 101 6.56 -14.55 2.20
C GLN A 101 7.47 -15.39 1.28
N TYR A 102 7.69 -14.97 0.02
CA TYR A 102 8.49 -15.67 -1.00
C TYR A 102 10.02 -15.69 -0.75
N ARG A 103 10.42 -15.57 0.52
CA ARG A 103 11.78 -15.92 0.99
C ARG A 103 11.94 -17.43 1.23
N GLY A 104 10.85 -18.19 1.25
CA GLY A 104 10.83 -19.65 1.12
C GLY A 104 10.44 -20.07 -0.30
N ALA A 105 10.96 -21.20 -0.77
CA ALA A 105 11.00 -21.57 -2.20
C ALA A 105 9.66 -21.96 -2.87
N SER A 106 8.51 -21.77 -2.23
CA SER A 106 7.21 -22.16 -2.80
C SER A 106 6.66 -21.11 -3.79
N SER A 107 6.70 -21.44 -5.09
CA SER A 107 6.37 -20.52 -6.19
C SER A 107 4.93 -19.97 -6.24
N GLN A 108 3.99 -20.51 -5.46
CA GLN A 108 2.57 -20.14 -5.53
C GLN A 108 1.92 -20.11 -4.15
N VAL A 109 1.38 -18.95 -3.76
CA VAL A 109 0.52 -18.80 -2.57
C VAL A 109 -0.92 -18.58 -3.04
N ARG A 110 -1.73 -19.63 -3.03
CA ARG A 110 -3.17 -19.55 -3.33
C ARG A 110 -3.92 -19.03 -2.11
N VAL A 111 -4.15 -17.71 -2.06
CA VAL A 111 -5.02 -17.09 -1.05
C VAL A 111 -6.40 -16.89 -1.66
N GLU A 112 -7.41 -17.61 -1.18
CA GLU A 112 -8.81 -17.28 -1.46
C GLU A 112 -9.13 -15.91 -0.84
N PHE A 113 -9.66 -15.00 -1.66
CA PHE A 113 -9.95 -13.62 -1.26
C PHE A 113 -11.35 -13.21 -1.75
N GLU A 114 -12.30 -13.14 -0.81
CA GLU A 114 -13.66 -12.62 -1.09
C GLU A 114 -13.56 -11.14 -1.49
N ARG A 115 -14.14 -10.75 -2.64
CA ARG A 115 -14.20 -9.35 -3.11
C ARG A 115 -14.79 -8.45 -2.02
N PRO A 116 -14.02 -7.52 -1.42
CA PRO A 116 -14.54 -6.66 -0.37
C PRO A 116 -15.57 -5.69 -0.94
N ASN A 117 -16.80 -5.78 -0.43
CA ASN A 117 -17.90 -4.91 -0.83
C ASN A 117 -17.61 -3.45 -0.44
N VAL A 118 -17.67 -2.53 -1.40
CA VAL A 118 -17.42 -1.08 -1.22
C VAL A 118 -18.25 -0.48 -0.07
N THR A 119 -19.49 -0.92 0.13
CA THR A 119 -20.34 -0.50 1.26
C THR A 119 -19.76 -0.89 2.62
N LYS A 120 -19.22 -2.13 2.74
CA LYS A 120 -18.54 -2.58 3.97
C LYS A 120 -17.25 -1.77 4.19
N PHE A 121 -16.48 -1.52 3.13
CA PHE A 121 -15.22 -0.76 3.20
C PHE A 121 -15.46 0.70 3.61
N ILE A 122 -16.40 1.39 2.98
CA ILE A 122 -16.76 2.77 3.32
C ILE A 122 -17.31 2.86 4.76
N HIS A 123 -18.11 1.88 5.23
CA HIS A 123 -18.60 1.88 6.61
C HIS A 123 -17.47 1.73 7.63
N GLU A 124 -16.50 0.82 7.40
CA GLU A 124 -15.38 0.65 8.33
C GLU A 124 -14.40 1.83 8.27
N LEU A 125 -14.20 2.43 7.09
CA LEU A 125 -13.45 3.69 6.96
C LEU A 125 -14.14 4.84 7.71
N TYR A 126 -15.47 4.91 7.67
CA TYR A 126 -16.27 5.82 8.48
C TYR A 126 -16.10 5.55 9.98
N LYS A 127 -16.12 4.29 10.44
CA LYS A 127 -15.91 3.93 11.85
C LYS A 127 -14.50 4.27 12.33
N HIS A 128 -13.46 3.96 11.56
CA HIS A 128 -12.08 4.30 11.92
C HIS A 128 -11.87 5.83 11.95
N SER A 129 -12.37 6.54 10.93
CA SER A 129 -12.37 8.01 10.90
C SER A 129 -13.12 8.61 12.09
N ALA A 130 -14.31 8.09 12.42
CA ALA A 130 -15.12 8.53 13.55
C ALA A 130 -14.37 8.42 14.88
N ARG A 131 -13.70 7.29 15.14
CA ARG A 131 -12.89 7.08 16.36
C ARG A 131 -11.78 8.15 16.51
N LYS A 132 -11.11 8.52 15.41
CA LYS A 132 -10.06 9.56 15.43
C LYS A 132 -10.65 10.98 15.51
N LEU A 133 -11.64 11.30 14.68
CA LEU A 133 -12.27 12.62 14.63
C LEU A 133 -13.07 12.97 15.90
N TRP A 134 -13.51 11.97 16.68
CA TRP A 134 -14.04 12.18 18.02
C TRP A 134 -12.97 12.72 18.99
N GLN A 135 -11.72 12.24 18.89
CA GLN A 135 -10.59 12.69 19.71
C GLN A 135 -10.13 14.10 19.30
N VAL A 136 -10.03 14.37 17.99
CA VAL A 136 -9.65 15.68 17.45
C VAL A 136 -10.84 16.59 17.11
N ALA A 137 -11.98 16.38 17.76
CA ALA A 137 -13.24 17.05 17.41
C ALA A 137 -13.14 18.59 17.45
N TYR A 138 -12.20 19.15 18.21
CA TYR A 138 -11.90 20.59 18.25
C TYR A 138 -11.61 21.21 16.87
N LEU A 139 -11.17 20.42 15.88
CA LEU A 139 -10.97 20.87 14.50
C LEU A 139 -12.28 21.35 13.85
N PHE A 140 -13.43 20.81 14.25
CA PHE A 140 -14.75 21.23 13.74
C PHE A 140 -15.26 22.54 14.36
N LYS A 141 -14.57 23.10 15.37
CA LYS A 141 -14.97 24.36 16.01
C LYS A 141 -14.91 25.53 15.02
N THR A 142 -16.06 26.01 14.58
CA THR A 142 -16.19 27.21 13.72
C THR A 142 -16.37 28.50 14.51
N SER A 143 -16.97 28.44 15.71
CA SER A 143 -17.24 29.63 16.53
C SER A 143 -15.97 30.23 17.13
N GLY A 144 -15.72 31.52 16.85
CA GLY A 144 -14.55 32.26 17.36
C GLY A 144 -13.21 31.90 16.71
N VAL A 145 -13.20 31.20 15.57
CA VAL A 145 -11.97 30.74 14.89
C VAL A 145 -11.76 31.51 13.58
N PRO A 146 -10.57 32.12 13.33
CA PRO A 146 -10.28 32.82 12.08
C PRO A 146 -10.41 31.94 10.83
N SER A 147 -10.76 32.55 9.68
CA SER A 147 -10.95 31.84 8.40
C SER A 147 -9.73 31.02 7.97
N GLU A 148 -8.52 31.55 8.15
CA GLU A 148 -7.26 30.85 7.88
C GLU A 148 -7.14 29.56 8.73
N GLN A 149 -7.48 29.63 10.02
CA GLN A 149 -7.44 28.48 10.91
C GLN A 149 -8.56 27.48 10.58
N GLN A 150 -9.73 27.94 10.12
CA GLN A 150 -10.78 27.04 9.61
C GLN A 150 -10.33 26.29 8.35
N ALA A 151 -9.57 26.93 7.45
CA ALA A 151 -8.99 26.27 6.29
C ALA A 151 -7.94 25.20 6.69
N LYS A 152 -7.02 25.55 7.61
CA LYS A 152 -6.05 24.60 8.18
C LYS A 152 -6.73 23.43 8.89
N ASN A 153 -7.80 23.67 9.64
CA ASN A 153 -8.57 22.62 10.30
C ASN A 153 -9.22 21.64 9.30
N ARG A 154 -9.72 22.13 8.16
CA ARG A 154 -10.27 21.27 7.09
C ARG A 154 -9.20 20.34 6.51
N GLN A 155 -8.03 20.88 6.22
CA GLN A 155 -6.89 20.09 5.75
C GLN A 155 -6.43 19.06 6.79
N GLU A 156 -6.41 19.39 8.08
CA GLU A 156 -6.05 18.42 9.14
C GLU A 156 -7.13 17.33 9.32
N ILE A 157 -8.43 17.65 9.17
CA ILE A 157 -9.50 16.65 9.15
C ILE A 157 -9.30 15.65 8.01
N GLU A 158 -8.98 16.13 6.80
CA GLU A 158 -8.66 15.29 5.65
C GLU A 158 -7.39 14.45 5.89
N GLN A 159 -6.34 15.02 6.48
CA GLN A 159 -5.14 14.29 6.89
C GLN A 159 -5.41 13.21 7.96
N VAL A 160 -6.33 13.46 8.89
CA VAL A 160 -6.76 12.46 9.89
C VAL A 160 -7.53 11.31 9.25
N ILE A 161 -8.43 11.60 8.31
CA ILE A 161 -9.14 10.57 7.53
C ILE A 161 -8.16 9.77 6.67
N TYR A 162 -7.24 10.43 5.95
CA TYR A 162 -6.19 9.81 5.12
C TYR A 162 -5.39 8.77 5.91
N LYS A 163 -4.94 9.12 7.11
CA LYS A 163 -4.18 8.22 8.00
C LYS A 163 -4.94 6.94 8.36
N THR A 164 -6.29 6.94 8.36
CA THR A 164 -7.10 5.74 8.64
C THR A 164 -7.28 4.79 7.47
N ILE A 165 -6.97 5.19 6.24
CA ILE A 165 -7.11 4.30 5.07
C ILE A 165 -6.18 3.10 5.18
N ASP A 166 -4.95 3.28 5.66
CA ASP A 166 -4.01 2.17 5.83
C ASP A 166 -4.43 1.23 6.98
N ASP A 167 -4.96 1.76 8.10
CA ASP A 167 -5.56 0.96 9.18
C ASP A 167 -6.71 0.07 8.66
N VAL A 168 -7.53 0.61 7.76
CA VAL A 168 -8.76 -0.05 7.26
C VAL A 168 -8.44 -1.03 6.13
N VAL A 169 -7.59 -0.67 5.16
CA VAL A 169 -7.11 -1.63 4.14
C VAL A 169 -6.42 -2.81 4.82
N ARG A 170 -5.67 -2.58 5.92
CA ARG A 170 -5.11 -3.68 6.72
C ARG A 170 -6.18 -4.50 7.42
N SER A 171 -7.27 -3.94 7.94
CA SER A 171 -8.28 -4.73 8.69
C SER A 171 -9.05 -5.74 7.83
N PHE A 172 -9.11 -5.54 6.51
CA PHE A 172 -9.70 -6.50 5.56
C PHE A 172 -8.73 -7.63 5.12
N LEU A 173 -7.46 -7.63 5.55
CA LEU A 173 -6.50 -8.67 5.17
C LEU A 173 -6.57 -9.89 6.12
N PRO A 174 -6.42 -11.12 5.60
CA PRO A 174 -6.49 -12.35 6.39
C PRO A 174 -5.19 -12.61 7.17
N TRP A 175 -4.88 -11.77 8.17
CA TRP A 175 -3.65 -11.83 8.96
C TRP A 175 -3.41 -13.18 9.62
N GLU A 176 -4.45 -13.93 10.00
CA GLU A 176 -4.29 -15.29 10.51
C GLU A 176 -3.71 -16.26 9.48
N VAL A 177 -4.13 -16.17 8.22
CA VAL A 177 -3.64 -17.03 7.13
C VAL A 177 -2.18 -16.67 6.82
N ILE A 178 -1.89 -15.38 6.73
CA ILE A 178 -0.54 -14.83 6.52
C ILE A 178 0.40 -15.24 7.68
N ALA A 179 -0.04 -15.12 8.93
CA ALA A 179 0.78 -15.52 10.08
C ALA A 179 1.03 -17.02 10.11
N LYS A 180 0.02 -17.85 9.80
CA LYS A 180 0.16 -19.31 9.74
C LYS A 180 1.11 -19.74 8.60
N SER A 181 1.10 -19.05 7.46
CA SER A 181 2.04 -19.35 6.37
C SER A 181 3.49 -18.95 6.66
N TYR A 182 3.74 -17.92 7.49
CA TYR A 182 5.09 -17.56 7.93
C TYR A 182 5.75 -18.60 8.86
N PHE A 183 4.97 -19.36 9.63
CA PHE A 183 5.48 -20.36 10.58
C PHE A 183 5.28 -21.82 10.12
N SER A 184 4.70 -22.03 8.94
CA SER A 184 4.65 -23.34 8.31
C SER A 184 5.95 -23.58 7.54
N GLU A 185 6.70 -24.63 7.86
CA GLU A 185 7.84 -25.04 7.03
C GLU A 185 7.36 -25.33 5.60
N PRO A 186 8.12 -24.95 4.55
CA PRO A 186 7.79 -25.36 3.20
C PRO A 186 7.87 -26.90 3.11
N PRO A 187 6.89 -27.57 2.48
CA PRO A 187 6.87 -29.02 2.40
C PRO A 187 8.15 -29.53 1.72
N ALA A 188 8.73 -30.60 2.27
CA ALA A 188 10.08 -31.08 1.92
C ALA A 188 10.21 -31.71 0.52
N GLU A 189 9.20 -31.55 -0.34
CA GLU A 189 9.09 -32.15 -1.68
C GLU A 189 9.90 -31.36 -2.72
N ASP A 190 10.09 -30.06 -2.54
CA ASP A 190 10.94 -29.19 -3.40
C ASP A 190 12.45 -29.29 -3.09
N LYS A 191 12.90 -30.45 -2.58
CA LYS A 191 14.34 -30.76 -2.53
C LYS A 191 14.74 -31.38 -3.88
N PRO A 192 15.60 -30.73 -4.69
CA PRO A 192 16.09 -31.34 -5.91
C PRO A 192 16.80 -32.65 -5.57
N ALA A 193 16.43 -33.73 -6.26
CA ALA A 193 16.92 -35.07 -5.94
C ALA A 193 18.45 -35.11 -5.98
N PRO A 194 19.12 -35.75 -4.99
CA PRO A 194 20.57 -35.91 -5.03
C PRO A 194 20.96 -36.65 -6.33
N PRO A 195 22.04 -36.23 -7.01
CA PRO A 195 22.42 -36.81 -8.30
C PRO A 195 22.63 -38.33 -8.15
N PRO A 196 22.13 -39.14 -9.11
CA PRO A 196 22.20 -40.59 -8.99
C PRO A 196 23.66 -41.05 -8.94
N ALA A 197 24.02 -41.76 -7.86
CA ALA A 197 25.37 -42.27 -7.67
C ALA A 197 25.75 -43.20 -8.84
N SER A 198 26.65 -42.72 -9.71
CA SER A 198 27.14 -43.47 -10.85
C SER A 198 27.93 -44.68 -10.37
N LYS A 199 27.48 -45.88 -10.78
CA LYS A 199 28.16 -47.12 -10.41
C LYS A 199 29.54 -47.20 -11.08
N SER A 200 30.52 -47.48 -10.24
CA SER A 200 31.86 -48.03 -10.56
C SER A 200 32.05 -48.59 -11.96
N VAL A 201 33.11 -48.13 -12.63
CA VAL A 201 33.99 -49.01 -13.40
C VAL A 201 35.36 -48.95 -12.72
N ILE A 202 35.86 -50.09 -12.27
CA ILE A 202 37.20 -50.24 -11.72
C ILE A 202 38.11 -50.68 -12.86
N PHE A 203 39.29 -50.06 -12.95
CA PHE A 203 40.47 -50.68 -13.54
C PHE A 203 41.64 -50.40 -12.61
N GLU A 204 42.37 -51.45 -12.27
CA GLU A 204 43.41 -51.47 -11.27
C GLU A 204 44.48 -52.47 -11.74
N ASP A 205 45.70 -51.98 -11.94
CA ASP A 205 46.95 -52.71 -11.73
C ASP A 205 48.11 -51.68 -11.69
N LEU A 206 49.18 -52.03 -10.96
CA LEU A 206 50.29 -51.13 -10.56
C LEU A 206 51.63 -51.64 -11.17
N PRO A 207 52.83 -51.17 -10.77
CA PRO A 207 53.25 -49.90 -10.15
C PRO A 207 54.39 -49.20 -10.95
N ASP A 208 55.04 -48.17 -10.39
CA ASP A 208 56.49 -48.20 -10.10
C ASP A 208 56.92 -47.00 -9.21
N GLU A 209 58.12 -47.09 -8.63
CA GLU A 209 58.69 -46.28 -7.52
C GLU A 209 59.63 -45.15 -8.08
N GLU A 210 60.25 -44.19 -7.38
CA GLU A 210 60.38 -43.79 -5.96
C GLU A 210 60.91 -42.31 -5.86
N GLU A 211 60.97 -41.72 -4.64
CA GLU A 211 61.75 -40.51 -4.20
C GLU A 211 61.53 -39.15 -4.94
N SER A 212 61.70 -37.94 -4.38
CA SER A 212 62.01 -37.38 -3.03
C SER A 212 61.09 -36.13 -2.79
N GLU A 213 61.22 -35.14 -1.88
CA GLU A 213 62.19 -34.70 -0.85
C GLU A 213 61.47 -33.78 0.19
N GLU A 214 62.18 -33.04 1.06
CA GLU A 214 61.60 -32.20 2.15
C GLU A 214 61.98 -30.70 2.07
N GLU A 215 61.15 -29.79 2.61
CA GLU A 215 61.58 -28.78 3.64
C GLU A 215 60.40 -28.01 4.29
N GLU A 216 60.69 -27.22 5.34
CA GLU A 216 59.71 -26.71 6.33
C GLU A 216 59.43 -25.17 6.30
N ASN A 217 58.46 -24.78 7.16
CA ASN A 217 58.46 -23.59 8.04
C ASN A 217 57.65 -22.30 7.70
N ARG A 218 57.07 -21.75 8.78
CA ARG A 218 56.44 -20.41 8.93
C ARG A 218 57.31 -19.60 9.92
N PRO A 219 57.24 -18.25 10.03
CA PRO A 219 56.15 -17.56 10.75
C PRO A 219 55.84 -16.11 10.29
N ARG A 220 55.26 -15.27 11.18
CA ARG A 220 54.46 -14.04 10.93
C ARG A 220 55.18 -12.70 11.18
N SER A 221 54.69 -11.65 10.49
CA SER A 221 54.46 -10.26 10.97
C SER A 221 53.19 -9.72 10.25
N LEU A 222 52.26 -8.91 10.78
CA LEU A 222 52.26 -7.65 11.56
C LEU A 222 52.72 -6.43 10.73
N SER A 223 52.04 -5.26 10.68
CA SER A 223 51.05 -4.65 11.62
C SER A 223 50.19 -3.48 11.04
N PHE A 224 48.97 -3.27 11.58
CA PHE A 224 48.13 -2.00 11.67
C PHE A 224 47.69 -1.28 10.36
N ILE A 225 46.48 -0.70 10.17
CA ILE A 225 45.55 0.18 10.96
C ILE A 225 46.06 1.65 10.97
N GLU A 226 45.31 2.71 10.59
CA GLU A 226 43.97 3.14 11.09
C GLU A 226 43.09 4.01 10.11
N LYS A 227 41.98 4.56 10.62
CA LYS A 227 40.84 5.34 10.04
C LYS A 227 41.13 6.54 9.10
N PRO A 228 40.07 7.03 8.41
CA PRO A 228 39.82 8.48 8.29
C PRO A 228 38.38 8.94 8.65
N GLU A 229 38.29 10.12 9.27
CA GLU A 229 37.10 10.92 9.65
C GLU A 229 37.55 12.41 9.73
N GLU A 230 36.78 13.49 9.54
CA GLU A 230 35.45 13.78 8.92
C GLU A 230 35.33 15.33 8.72
N GLU A 231 34.60 15.81 7.68
CA GLU A 231 34.17 17.22 7.43
C GLU A 231 35.33 18.27 7.19
N ASP A 232 35.19 19.49 6.61
CA ASP A 232 34.04 20.31 6.15
C ASP A 232 34.45 21.38 5.07
N ASP A 233 33.47 22.00 4.36
CA ASP A 233 33.49 23.31 3.63
C ASP A 233 34.59 23.66 2.55
N ASP A 234 34.44 24.51 1.50
CA ASP A 234 33.53 25.63 1.14
C ASP A 234 33.56 25.98 -0.40
N LYS A 235 32.58 26.76 -0.89
CA LYS A 235 32.52 27.63 -2.11
C LYS A 235 32.77 27.13 -3.56
N LEU A 236 31.63 26.89 -4.23
CA LEU A 236 31.13 27.56 -5.46
C LEU A 236 32.07 28.35 -6.40
N SER A 237 31.86 28.14 -7.71
CA SER A 237 31.95 29.21 -8.74
C SER A 237 30.77 29.12 -9.73
N PHE A 238 30.36 30.25 -10.29
CA PHE A 238 29.22 30.40 -11.21
C PHE A 238 29.70 31.05 -12.52
N THR A 239 29.22 30.57 -13.67
CA THR A 239 29.25 31.31 -14.94
C THR A 239 28.02 30.96 -15.77
N ASP A 240 27.23 31.95 -16.12
CA ASP A 240 26.04 31.81 -16.98
C ASP A 240 26.41 31.44 -18.43
N LEU A 241 25.53 30.70 -19.10
CA LEU A 241 25.33 30.84 -20.54
C LEU A 241 23.92 30.38 -20.98
N ASP A 242 22.97 31.32 -21.01
CA ASP A 242 21.64 31.14 -21.62
C ASP A 242 21.73 31.47 -23.11
N GLU A 243 21.82 30.44 -23.97
CA GLU A 243 21.76 30.62 -25.43
C GLU A 243 20.70 29.72 -26.09
N LYS A 244 19.92 30.33 -26.99
CA LYS A 244 18.65 29.80 -27.49
C LYS A 244 18.86 28.88 -28.70
N MET A 245 18.44 27.63 -28.59
CA MET A 245 18.21 26.76 -29.76
C MET A 245 16.71 26.63 -30.05
N LYS A 246 16.35 26.51 -31.34
CA LYS A 246 14.97 26.55 -31.84
C LYS A 246 14.35 25.14 -31.87
N PRO A 247 13.01 25.00 -31.84
CA PRO A 247 12.36 23.70 -31.98
C PRO A 247 12.50 23.15 -33.41
N ASP A 248 12.91 21.88 -33.52
CA ASP A 248 12.83 21.11 -34.76
C ASP A 248 11.47 20.43 -34.93
N GLU A 249 11.18 19.98 -36.15
CA GLU A 249 9.85 19.62 -36.63
C GLU A 249 9.29 18.30 -36.04
N VAL A 250 8.01 18.30 -35.71
CA VAL A 250 7.25 17.11 -35.31
C VAL A 250 7.06 16.19 -36.52
N LYS A 251 7.44 14.91 -36.38
CA LYS A 251 7.05 13.84 -37.29
C LYS A 251 5.98 12.98 -36.64
N GLU A 252 4.83 12.86 -37.30
CA GLU A 252 3.74 12.00 -36.86
C GLU A 252 4.16 10.52 -36.89
N VAL A 253 3.93 9.80 -35.79
CA VAL A 253 4.12 8.36 -35.70
C VAL A 253 2.75 7.70 -35.73
N GLN A 254 2.44 7.00 -36.83
CA GLN A 254 1.21 6.23 -36.94
C GLN A 254 1.34 4.93 -36.14
N ILE A 255 0.43 4.73 -35.19
CA ILE A 255 0.33 3.49 -34.40
C ILE A 255 -0.73 2.60 -35.07
N PRO A 256 -0.43 1.34 -35.41
CA PRO A 256 -1.43 0.43 -35.96
C PRO A 256 -2.46 0.05 -34.89
N GLU A 257 -3.73 0.09 -35.28
CA GLU A 257 -4.87 -0.25 -34.43
C GLU A 257 -4.96 -1.78 -34.27
N VAL A 258 -4.75 -2.28 -33.05
CA VAL A 258 -4.85 -3.71 -32.72
C VAL A 258 -6.00 -3.87 -31.71
N ASP A 259 -7.01 -4.66 -32.06
CA ASP A 259 -8.22 -4.82 -31.26
C ASP A 259 -7.98 -5.68 -30.00
N LEU A 260 -7.76 -4.98 -28.88
CA LEU A 260 -7.53 -5.56 -27.57
C LEU A 260 -8.75 -6.26 -26.95
N MET A 261 -9.96 -6.10 -27.51
CA MET A 261 -11.17 -6.75 -26.97
C MET A 261 -11.20 -8.25 -27.29
N ALA A 262 -10.80 -8.65 -28.50
CA ALA A 262 -10.84 -10.04 -28.96
C ALA A 262 -9.91 -10.98 -28.15
N GLU A 263 -8.81 -10.44 -27.60
CA GLU A 263 -7.87 -11.15 -26.73
C GLU A 263 -8.35 -11.34 -25.28
N LEU A 264 -9.44 -10.66 -24.88
CA LEU A 264 -10.00 -10.74 -23.53
C LEU A 264 -11.16 -11.74 -23.46
N GLU A 265 -12.04 -11.79 -24.47
CA GLU A 265 -13.14 -12.77 -24.51
C GLU A 265 -12.61 -14.21 -24.53
N THR A 266 -11.52 -14.47 -25.26
CA THR A 266 -10.86 -15.79 -25.33
C THR A 266 -10.11 -16.21 -24.06
N LYS A 267 -10.00 -15.33 -23.03
CA LYS A 267 -9.39 -15.64 -21.72
C LYS A 267 -10.43 -15.74 -20.59
N ALA A 268 -11.71 -15.50 -20.85
CA ALA A 268 -12.76 -15.42 -19.82
C ALA A 268 -13.36 -16.78 -19.39
N GLU A 269 -13.19 -17.85 -20.16
CA GLU A 269 -13.80 -19.17 -19.88
C GLU A 269 -13.03 -20.03 -18.86
N GLY A 270 -11.89 -19.55 -18.35
CA GLY A 270 -11.06 -20.28 -17.37
C GLY A 270 -11.28 -19.81 -15.93
N ASP A 271 -12.17 -20.48 -15.19
CA ASP A 271 -12.37 -20.20 -13.75
C ASP A 271 -11.15 -20.65 -12.92
N GLY A 272 -10.39 -19.68 -12.39
CA GLY A 272 -9.17 -19.92 -11.61
C GLY A 272 -8.08 -18.87 -11.81
N LEU A 273 -8.15 -17.76 -11.06
CA LEU A 273 -7.14 -16.70 -11.09
C LEU A 273 -5.81 -17.13 -10.44
N VAL A 274 -4.87 -17.64 -11.26
CA VAL A 274 -3.48 -17.87 -10.85
C VAL A 274 -2.69 -16.56 -10.94
N LEU A 275 -2.27 -16.04 -9.78
CA LEU A 275 -1.33 -14.92 -9.71
C LEU A 275 0.09 -15.40 -10.00
N ASN A 276 0.51 -15.32 -11.27
CA ASN A 276 1.93 -15.30 -11.61
C ASN A 276 2.56 -13.98 -11.15
N LEU A 277 3.81 -14.07 -10.67
CA LEU A 277 4.70 -12.96 -10.29
C LEU A 277 5.91 -12.96 -11.22
#